data_AF-A0A0R2IUC5-F1
#
_entry.id   AF-A0A0R2IUC5-F1
#
_cell.length_a   1.000
_cell.length_b   1.000
_cell.length_c   1.000
_cell.angle_alpha   90.00
_cell.angle_beta   90.00
_cell.angle_gamma   90.00
#
_symmetry.space_group_name_H-M   'P 1'
#
loop_
_entity.id
_entity.type
_entity.pdbx_description
1 polymer ?
#
loop_
_entity_poly.entity_id
_entity_poly.type
_entity_poly.pdbx_seq_one_letter_code
_entity_poly.pdbx_strand_id
1 'polypeptide(L)' 'MVAFYTAVETAFVNGIDRQLFLNQYHDFKQIVKSKAEEKQLTKKFLKSSGFDMYIAVKAAQTTSKKRVGPLVKR' A
#
# COMPACT_ATOMS: atom_id res chain seq x y z
N MET A 1 -7.36 8.04 -0.10
CA MET A 1 -7.19 7.14 -1.27
C MET A 1 -5.93 7.45 -2.06
N VAL A 2 -5.80 8.63 -2.69
CA VAL A 2 -4.61 8.99 -3.52
C VAL A 2 -3.31 8.86 -2.74
N ALA A 3 -3.25 9.39 -1.51
CA ALA A 3 -2.07 9.32 -0.67
C ALA A 3 -1.61 7.88 -0.37
N PHE A 4 -2.55 6.95 -0.17
CA PHE A 4 -2.23 5.54 0.04
C PHE A 4 -1.68 4.88 -1.24
N TYR A 5 -2.24 5.21 -2.40
CA TYR A 5 -1.74 4.71 -3.69
C TYR A 5 -0.31 5.18 -3.94
N THR A 6 -0.03 6.47 -3.75
CA THR A 6 1.34 7.02 -3.84
C THR A 6 2.27 6.38 -2.82
N ALA A 7 1.80 6.09 -1.60
CA ALA A 7 2.60 5.40 -0.59
C ALA A 7 2.97 3.97 -1.03
N VAL A 8 2.04 3.24 -1.68
CA VAL A 8 2.31 1.93 -2.28
C VAL A 8 3.36 2.06 -3.38
N GLU A 9 3.20 2.95 -4.35
CA GLU A 9 4.19 3.16 -5.42
C GLU A 9 5.58 3.49 -4.85
N THR A 10 5.64 4.40 -3.88
CA THR A 10 6.87 4.82 -3.22
C THR A 10 7.55 3.65 -2.52
N ALA A 11 6.78 2.76 -1.86
CA ALA A 11 7.32 1.56 -1.23
C ALA A 11 8.05 0.63 -2.22
N PHE A 12 7.58 0.54 -3.47
CA PHE A 12 8.26 -0.24 -4.51
C PHE A 12 9.44 0.50 -5.16
N VAL A 13 9.31 1.80 -5.43
CA VAL A 13 10.32 2.55 -6.18
C VAL A 13 11.50 2.99 -5.31
N ASN A 14 11.23 3.65 -4.18
CA ASN A 14 12.25 4.31 -3.33
C ASN A 14 12.30 3.77 -1.89
N GLY A 15 11.30 2.98 -1.52
CA GLY A 15 10.98 2.68 -0.12
C GLY A 15 10.41 3.90 0.61
N ILE A 16 9.62 3.63 1.65
CA ILE A 16 8.90 4.65 2.43
C ILE A 16 9.07 4.41 3.92
N ASP A 17 8.94 5.44 4.74
CA ASP A 17 8.83 5.28 6.19
C ASP A 17 7.62 4.40 6.55
N ARG A 18 7.84 3.42 7.42
CA ARG A 18 6.84 2.43 7.81
C ARG A 18 5.65 3.07 8.50
N GLN A 19 5.89 4.02 9.40
CA GLN A 19 4.81 4.65 10.15
C GLN A 19 3.96 5.52 9.24
N LEU A 20 4.59 6.28 8.35
CA LEU A 20 3.89 7.05 7.33
C LEU A 20 3.02 6.14 6.45
N PHE A 21 3.55 5.03 5.96
CA PHE A 21 2.78 4.08 5.15
C PHE A 21 1.57 3.53 5.90
N LEU A 22 1.75 3.09 7.16
CA LEU A 22 0.67 2.52 7.97
C LEU A 22 -0.42 3.55 8.29
N ASN A 23 -0.06 4.82 8.50
CA ASN A 23 -1.04 5.89 8.68
C ASN A 23 -1.88 6.09 7.41
N GLN A 24 -1.25 6.13 6.24
CA GLN A 24 -1.98 6.25 4.98
C GLN A 24 -2.89 5.04 4.70
N TYR A 25 -2.45 3.84 5.08
CA TYR A 25 -3.28 2.65 5.01
C TYR A 25 -4.48 2.74 5.97
N HIS A 26 -4.27 3.21 7.19
CA HIS A 26 -5.35 3.43 8.16
C HIS A 26 -6.42 4.39 7.60
N ASP A 27 -6.01 5.55 7.07
CA ASP A 27 -6.92 6.54 6.50
C ASP A 27 -7.68 5.97 5.28
N PHE A 28 -7.01 5.17 4.45
CA PHE A 28 -7.66 4.45 3.37
C PHE A 28 -8.75 3.51 3.88
N LYS A 29 -8.50 2.76 4.96
CA LYS A 29 -9.45 1.82 5.55
C LYS A 29 -10.63 2.49 6.26
N GLN A 30 -10.48 3.72 6.74
CA GLN A 30 -11.61 4.50 7.28
C GLN A 30 -12.61 4.91 6.19
N ILE A 31 -12.10 5.20 4.99
CA ILE A 31 -12.92 5.57 3.83
C ILE A 31 -13.52 4.30 3.20
N VAL A 32 -12.68 3.28 2.97
CA VAL A 32 -13.07 2.03 2.31
C VAL A 32 -13.37 0.95 3.35
N LYS A 33 -14.61 0.99 3.86
CA LYS A 33 -15.06 0.10 4.95
C LYS A 33 -15.43 -1.30 4.46
N SER A 34 -15.91 -1.42 3.21
CA SER A 34 -16.35 -2.71 2.65
C SER A 34 -15.20 -3.50 2.04
N LYS A 35 -15.14 -4.80 2.37
CA LYS A 35 -14.19 -5.75 1.78
C LYS A 35 -14.36 -5.88 0.25
N ALA A 36 -15.59 -5.74 -0.25
CA ALA A 36 -15.86 -5.84 -1.68
C ALA A 36 -15.30 -4.62 -2.44
N GLU A 37 -15.48 -3.43 -1.89
CA GLU A 37 -14.95 -2.18 -2.44
C GLU A 37 -13.41 -2.19 -2.43
N GLU A 38 -12.79 -2.58 -1.31
CA GLU A 38 -11.34 -2.73 -1.21
C GLU A 38 -10.80 -3.70 -2.28
N LYS A 39 -11.47 -4.84 -2.50
CA LYS A 39 -11.09 -5.81 -3.54
C LYS A 39 -11.18 -5.23 -4.96
N GLN A 40 -12.20 -4.42 -5.24
CA GLN A 40 -12.34 -3.78 -6.54
C GLN A 40 -11.26 -2.72 -6.77
N LEU A 41 -10.99 -1.89 -5.76
CA LEU A 41 -9.98 -0.83 -5.83
C LEU A 41 -8.56 -1.39 -5.98
N THR A 42 -8.21 -2.39 -5.16
CA THR A 42 -6.91 -3.08 -5.24
C THR A 42 -6.70 -3.72 -6.61
N LYS A 43 -7.71 -4.43 -7.16
CA LYS A 43 -7.64 -5.01 -8.50
C LYS A 43 -7.48 -3.95 -9.59
N LYS A 44 -8.24 -2.85 -9.52
CA LYS A 44 -8.17 -1.76 -10.51
C LYS A 44 -6.80 -1.09 -10.51
N PHE A 45 -6.29 -0.77 -9.33
CA PHE A 45 -4.99 -0.15 -9.15
C PHE A 45 -3.83 -1.05 -9.60
N LEU A 46 -3.87 -2.35 -9.26
CA LEU A 46 -2.87 -3.30 -9.73
C LEU A 46 -2.85 -3.35 -11.26
N LYS A 47 -4.02 -3.41 -11.91
CA LYS A 47 -4.14 -3.42 -13.37
C LYS A 47 -3.59 -2.14 -14.02
N SER A 48 -3.79 -0.97 -13.38
CA SER A 48 -3.37 0.31 -13.97
C SER A 48 -1.92 0.69 -13.68
N SER A 49 -1.39 0.32 -12.51
CA SER A 49 -0.09 0.79 -12.01
C SER A 49 0.99 -0.30 -11.99
N GLY A 50 0.59 -1.58 -11.96
CA GLY A 50 1.49 -2.71 -11.78
C GLY A 50 2.08 -2.83 -10.36
N PHE A 51 1.51 -2.14 -9.36
CA PHE A 51 1.92 -2.27 -7.96
C PHE A 51 0.87 -3.01 -7.13
N ASP A 52 1.31 -4.02 -6.38
CA ASP A 52 0.44 -4.82 -5.53
C ASP A 52 0.34 -4.22 -4.12
N MET A 53 -0.82 -3.63 -3.81
CA MET A 53 -1.11 -3.05 -2.49
C MET A 53 -1.02 -4.08 -1.36
N TYR A 54 -1.45 -5.32 -1.59
CA TYR A 54 -1.44 -6.36 -0.57
C TYR A 54 0.00 -6.68 -0.16
N ILE A 55 0.92 -6.78 -1.12
CA ILE A 55 2.34 -7.02 -0.84
C ILE A 55 2.94 -5.86 -0.03
N ALA A 56 2.65 -4.61 -0.41
CA ALA A 56 3.14 -3.44 0.32
C ALA A 56 2.62 -3.37 1.76
N VAL A 57 1.31 -3.61 1.95
CA VAL A 57 0.68 -3.63 3.28
C VAL A 57 1.26 -4.75 4.14
N LYS A 58 1.37 -5.95 3.58
CA LYS A 58 1.94 -7.09 4.29
C LYS A 58 3.37 -6.79 4.73
N ALA A 59 4.20 -6.25 3.84
CA ALA A 59 5.57 -5.87 4.17
C ALA A 59 5.63 -4.82 5.30
N ALA A 60 4.75 -3.83 5.28
CA ALA A 60 4.67 -2.80 6.32
C ALA A 60 4.25 -3.37 7.69
N GLN A 61 3.30 -4.31 7.69
CA GLN A 61 2.79 -4.92 8.92
C GLN A 61 3.77 -5.91 9.54
N THR A 62 4.54 -6.65 8.74
CA THR A 62 5.43 -7.70 9.23
C THR A 62 6.86 -7.23 9.53
N THR A 63 7.31 -6.14 8.91
CA THR A 63 8.67 -5.64 9.15
C THR A 63 8.77 -4.88 10.48
N SER A 64 9.86 -5.08 11.21
CA SER A 64 10.25 -4.28 12.39
C SER A 64 11.13 -3.08 12.01
N LYS A 65 11.50 -2.95 10.73
CA LYS A 65 12.34 -1.85 10.24
C LYS A 65 11.55 -0.54 10.19
N LYS A 66 12.26 0.58 10.28
CA LYS A 66 11.68 1.93 10.10
C LYS A 66 11.21 2.20 8.67
N ARG A 67 11.65 1.41 7.68
CA ARG A 67 11.32 1.60 6.26
C ARG A 67 10.74 0.33 5.64
N VAL A 68 9.83 0.52 4.69
CA VAL A 68 9.23 -0.51 3.85
C VAL A 68 9.76 -0.35 2.44
N GLY A 69 10.39 -1.40 1.91
CA GLY A 69 10.99 -1.41 0.58
C GLY A 69 12.39 -0.79 0.47
N PRO A 70 12.91 -0.59 -0.76
CA PRO A 70 12.24 -0.83 -2.05
C PRO A 70 11.74 -2.26 -2.21
N LEU A 71 10.49 -2.41 -2.64
CA LEU A 71 9.84 -3.72 -2.88
C LEU A 71 9.98 -4.12 -4.35
N VAL A 72 10.02 -5.43 -4.60
CA VAL A 72 10.11 -5.98 -5.96
C VAL A 72 8.70 -6.19 -6.52
N LYS A 73 8.42 -5.61 -7.69
CA LYS A 73 7.18 -5.86 -8.44
C LYS A 73 7.10 -7.35 -8.81
N ARG A 74 5.94 -7.96 -8.60
CA ARG A 74 5.62 -9.30 -9.12
C ARG A 74 4.59 -9.18 -10.23
#